data_AF-A0A4S4K9F3-F1
#
_entry.id   AF-A0A4S4K9F3-F1
#
_cell.length_a   1.000
_cell.length_b   1.000
_cell.length_c   1.000
_cell.angle_alpha   90.00
_cell.angle_beta   90.00
_cell.angle_gamma   90.00
#
_symmetry.space_group_name_H-M   'P 1'
#
loop_
_entity.id
_entity.type
_entity.pdbx_description
1 polymer ?
#
loop_
_entity_poly.entity_id
_entity_poly.type
_entity_poly.pdbx_seq_one_letter_code
_entity_poly.pdbx_strand_id
1 'polypeptide(L)'
;MRARNSTLAMPKSALDEMTKGEICFFRLLVPELENRIPITWTTFPYTIAFIVPLVFMAYLSRRPNTHVIRLLLLPAVLSITLHSCLGYLWTGQGMNVYNWGEGLVCLTSIAKALEYTFVKDGRFKVDEKRPGDISIPAISKKDYDPKDPTQASNGHVPITGLNRPGSSFLLLRLQDSLELVFAFRGIGWDFGRHVYIPPERKPLARRPFLIATFNSFACSFLALDFLESCLKLVPRVGSPHGGTIFLQSLPPV
;
A
#
# COMPACT_ATOMS: atom_id res chain seq x y z
N MET A 1 17.37 9.32 56.54
CA MET A 1 18.34 8.87 55.51
C MET A 1 17.86 9.37 54.15
N ARG A 2 18.61 10.28 53.52
CA ARG A 2 18.26 10.91 52.23
C ARG A 2 19.09 10.22 51.14
N ALA A 3 18.48 9.34 50.37
CA ALA A 3 19.15 8.70 49.23
C ALA A 3 19.51 9.78 48.21
N ARG A 4 20.82 9.97 47.96
CA ARG A 4 21.29 10.83 46.87
C ARG A 4 21.03 10.07 45.56
N ASN A 5 20.04 10.52 44.80
CA ASN A 5 19.90 10.14 43.40
C ASN A 5 21.08 10.77 42.63
N SER A 6 22.19 10.04 42.53
CA SER A 6 23.26 10.36 41.59
C SER A 6 22.75 10.03 40.19
N THR A 7 22.14 11.01 39.53
CA THR A 7 21.88 10.95 38.09
C THR A 7 23.22 10.85 37.37
N LEU A 8 23.55 9.64 36.93
CA LEU A 8 24.74 9.35 36.13
C LEU A 8 24.56 10.04 34.78
N ALA A 9 25.17 11.22 34.61
CA ALA A 9 25.16 11.91 33.33
C ALA A 9 25.98 11.09 32.33
N MET A 10 25.37 10.73 31.20
CA MET A 10 26.05 10.04 30.11
C MET A 10 27.20 10.94 29.59
N PRO A 11 28.42 10.42 29.39
CA PRO A 11 29.54 11.22 28.92
C PRO A 11 29.24 11.81 27.54
N LYS A 12 29.59 13.09 27.31
CA LYS A 12 29.29 13.83 26.07
C LYS A 12 29.73 13.07 24.81
N SER A 13 30.86 12.37 24.87
CA SER A 13 31.38 11.56 23.75
C SER A 13 30.43 10.44 23.32
N ALA A 14 29.72 9.80 24.26
CA ALA A 14 28.76 8.75 23.93
C ALA A 14 27.53 9.30 23.19
N LEU A 15 27.07 10.51 23.57
CA LEU A 15 25.96 11.18 22.90
C LEU A 15 26.33 11.58 21.46
N ASP A 16 27.54 12.07 21.25
CA ASP A 16 28.05 12.45 19.93
C ASP A 16 28.15 11.23 19.00
N GLU A 17 28.63 10.10 19.52
CA GLU A 17 28.70 8.83 18.78
C GLU A 17 27.32 8.30 18.42
N MET A 18 26.36 8.34 19.35
CA MET A 18 24.97 7.95 19.08
C MET A 18 24.34 8.82 17.99
N THR A 19 24.49 10.14 18.10
CA THR A 19 23.97 11.10 17.11
C THR A 19 24.55 10.84 15.72
N LYS A 20 25.87 10.60 15.63
CA LYS A 20 26.53 10.26 14.37
C LYS A 20 26.00 8.95 13.80
N GLY A 21 25.83 7.92 14.64
CA GLY A 21 25.26 6.63 14.23
C GLY A 21 23.83 6.78 13.69
N GLU A 22 22.99 7.56 14.36
CA GLU A 22 21.62 7.85 13.93
C GLU A 22 21.57 8.56 12.58
N ILE A 23 22.41 9.58 12.37
CA ILE A 23 22.51 10.29 11.09
C ILE A 23 22.97 9.33 9.99
N CYS A 24 23.99 8.52 10.24
CA CYS A 24 24.47 7.52 9.27
C CYS A 24 23.37 6.50 8.92
N PHE A 25 22.64 6.01 9.92
CA PHE A 25 21.53 5.08 9.71
C PHE A 25 20.39 5.73 8.91
N PHE A 26 20.01 6.96 9.25
CA PHE A 26 19.00 7.69 8.49
C PHE A 26 19.42 7.90 7.03
N ARG A 27 20.67 8.28 6.78
CA ARG A 27 21.20 8.48 5.41
C ARG A 27 21.35 7.20 4.61
N LEU A 28 21.49 6.05 5.28
CA LEU A 28 21.44 4.75 4.62
C LEU A 28 20.03 4.44 4.07
N LEU A 29 18.99 4.82 4.82
CA LEU A 29 17.59 4.59 4.42
C LEU A 29 17.07 5.67 3.46
N VAL A 30 17.48 6.92 3.69
CA VAL A 30 17.04 8.12 2.96
C VAL A 30 18.28 8.86 2.46
N PRO A 31 18.90 8.38 1.38
CA PRO A 31 20.07 9.03 0.82
C PRO A 31 19.73 10.41 0.25
N GLU A 32 20.75 11.26 0.24
CA GLU A 32 20.71 12.56 -0.44
C GLU A 32 20.48 12.38 -1.94
N LEU A 33 19.96 13.41 -2.59
CA LEU A 33 19.51 13.31 -3.99
C LEU A 33 20.65 12.89 -4.91
N GLU A 34 21.85 13.45 -4.72
CA GLU A 34 23.06 13.06 -5.48
C GLU A 34 23.51 11.61 -5.26
N ASN A 35 23.11 10.99 -4.14
CA ASN A 35 23.51 9.65 -3.74
C ASN A 35 22.46 8.58 -4.11
N ARG A 36 21.35 8.96 -4.75
CA ARG A 36 20.31 8.01 -5.19
C ARG A 36 20.75 7.28 -6.45
N ILE A 37 20.36 6.01 -6.55
CA ILE A 37 20.71 5.14 -7.67
C ILE A 37 19.67 5.30 -8.79
N PRO A 38 20.06 5.63 -10.02
CA PRO A 38 19.14 5.67 -11.15
C PRO A 38 18.46 4.31 -11.37
N ILE A 39 17.15 4.33 -11.59
CA ILE A 39 16.39 3.12 -11.92
C ILE A 39 16.66 2.74 -13.38
N THR A 40 17.22 1.56 -13.56
CA THR A 40 17.49 0.90 -14.83
C THR A 40 16.93 -0.52 -14.77
N TRP A 41 16.96 -1.27 -15.88
CA TRP A 41 16.56 -2.68 -15.85
C TRP A 41 17.39 -3.55 -14.90
N THR A 42 18.64 -3.18 -14.63
CA THR A 42 19.49 -3.92 -13.70
C THR A 42 19.19 -3.59 -12.24
N THR A 43 18.77 -2.35 -11.96
CA THR A 43 18.48 -1.90 -10.59
C THR A 43 17.02 -2.03 -10.20
N PHE A 44 16.10 -2.14 -11.16
CA PHE A 44 14.66 -2.26 -10.95
C PHE A 44 14.25 -3.38 -9.99
N PRO A 45 14.81 -4.61 -10.04
CA PRO A 45 14.44 -5.66 -9.09
C PRO A 45 14.64 -5.27 -7.61
N TYR A 46 15.60 -4.40 -7.30
CA TYR A 46 15.84 -3.92 -5.94
C TYR A 46 14.77 -2.92 -5.46
N THR A 47 14.15 -2.19 -6.37
CA THR A 47 13.05 -1.25 -6.07
C THR A 47 11.78 -1.97 -5.60
N ILE A 48 11.61 -3.24 -5.98
CA ILE A 48 10.47 -4.08 -5.58
C ILE A 48 10.83 -5.12 -4.52
N ALA A 49 12.07 -5.10 -4.00
CA ALA A 49 12.55 -6.09 -3.03
C ALA A 49 11.72 -6.09 -1.73
N PHE A 50 11.15 -4.94 -1.34
CA PHE A 50 10.28 -4.81 -0.17
C PHE A 50 9.01 -5.67 -0.23
N ILE A 51 8.57 -6.08 -1.43
CA ILE A 51 7.38 -6.93 -1.60
C ILE A 51 7.58 -8.27 -0.88
N VAL A 52 8.78 -8.86 -0.92
CA VAL A 52 9.05 -10.17 -0.31
C VAL A 52 8.80 -10.17 1.20
N PRO A 53 9.45 -9.32 2.02
CA PRO A 53 9.22 -9.32 3.45
C PRO A 53 7.82 -8.78 3.82
N LEU A 54 7.20 -7.92 2.99
CA LEU A 54 5.82 -7.48 3.19
C LEU A 54 4.81 -8.63 2.99
N VAL A 55 4.96 -9.42 1.93
CA VAL A 55 4.13 -10.62 1.67
C VAL A 55 4.35 -11.68 2.74
N PHE A 56 5.58 -11.83 3.23
CA PHE A 56 5.88 -12.72 4.35
C PHE A 56 5.22 -12.25 5.66
N MET A 57 5.22 -10.94 5.94
CA MET A 57 4.51 -10.38 7.09
C MET A 57 2.99 -10.57 6.98
N ALA A 58 2.42 -10.40 5.78
CA ALA A 58 1.02 -10.73 5.50
C ALA A 58 0.74 -12.23 5.72
N TYR A 59 1.64 -13.11 5.26
CA TYR A 59 1.54 -14.55 5.54
C TYR A 59 1.51 -14.84 7.05
N LEU A 60 2.40 -14.23 7.83
CA LEU A 60 2.42 -14.39 9.27
C LEU A 60 1.12 -13.88 9.90
N SER A 61 0.56 -12.77 9.42
CA SER A 61 -0.71 -12.23 9.93
C SER A 61 -1.91 -13.15 9.65
N ARG A 62 -1.75 -14.12 8.73
CA ARG A 62 -2.73 -15.17 8.44
C ARG A 62 -2.46 -16.47 9.21
N ARG A 63 -1.61 -16.45 10.24
CA ARG A 63 -1.27 -17.62 11.07
C ARG A 63 -1.44 -17.30 12.55
N PRO A 64 -1.89 -18.28 13.36
CA PRO A 64 -1.96 -18.10 14.81
C PRO A 64 -0.56 -17.97 15.41
N ASN A 65 -0.46 -17.25 16.53
CA ASN A 65 0.75 -17.16 17.38
C ASN A 65 2.01 -16.58 16.70
N THR A 66 1.86 -15.72 15.71
CA THR A 66 3.00 -15.11 14.97
C THR A 66 3.28 -13.65 15.35
N HIS A 67 2.57 -13.08 16.32
CA HIS A 67 2.67 -11.65 16.68
C HIS A 67 4.10 -11.21 17.01
N VAL A 68 4.83 -11.98 17.82
CA VAL A 68 6.23 -11.66 18.19
C VAL A 68 7.13 -11.64 16.95
N ILE A 69 6.98 -12.60 16.04
CA ILE A 69 7.77 -12.66 14.79
C ILE A 69 7.48 -11.43 13.93
N ARG A 70 6.22 -11.02 13.80
CA ARG A 70 5.85 -9.80 13.06
C ARG A 70 6.46 -8.54 13.68
N LEU A 71 6.50 -8.46 15.00
CA LEU A 71 7.11 -7.35 15.73
C LEU A 71 8.62 -7.27 15.50
N LEU A 72 9.31 -8.42 15.55
CA LEU A 72 10.74 -8.51 15.25
C LEU A 72 11.07 -8.25 13.78
N LEU A 73 10.15 -8.59 12.86
CA LEU A 73 10.32 -8.39 11.42
C LEU A 73 10.07 -6.94 10.98
N LEU A 74 9.31 -6.16 11.76
CA LEU A 74 8.91 -4.79 11.40
C LEU A 74 10.08 -3.88 11.04
N PRO A 75 11.16 -3.76 11.83
CA PRO A 75 12.28 -2.88 11.49
C PRO A 75 12.92 -3.22 10.14
N ALA A 76 13.03 -4.51 9.81
CA ALA A 76 13.57 -4.95 8.53
C ALA A 76 12.65 -4.58 7.36
N VAL A 77 11.33 -4.80 7.50
CA VAL A 77 10.35 -4.41 6.46
C VAL A 77 10.38 -2.89 6.23
N LEU A 78 10.40 -2.08 7.30
CA LEU A 78 10.43 -0.62 7.19
C LEU A 78 11.72 -0.15 6.51
N SER A 79 12.88 -0.64 6.93
CA SER A 79 14.17 -0.26 6.36
C SER A 79 14.28 -0.64 4.89
N ILE A 80 13.89 -1.87 4.51
CA ILE A 80 13.91 -2.30 3.11
C ILE A 80 12.92 -1.48 2.28
N THR A 81 11.72 -1.21 2.79
CA THR A 81 10.71 -0.40 2.08
C THR A 81 11.19 1.03 1.86
N LEU A 82 11.77 1.67 2.88
CA LEU A 82 12.32 3.03 2.76
C LEU A 82 13.47 3.06 1.76
N HIS A 83 14.44 2.15 1.88
CA HIS A 83 15.58 2.11 0.97
C HIS A 83 15.16 1.79 -0.47
N SER A 84 14.26 0.81 -0.67
CA SER A 84 13.75 0.45 -1.99
C SER A 84 13.01 1.61 -2.68
N CYS A 85 12.30 2.46 -1.92
CA CYS A 85 11.51 3.55 -2.49
C CYS A 85 12.20 4.92 -2.51
N LEU A 86 13.19 5.16 -1.65
CA LEU A 86 13.86 6.46 -1.50
C LEU A 86 15.35 6.42 -1.90
N GLY A 87 15.93 5.22 -1.97
CA GLY A 87 17.31 4.99 -2.43
C GLY A 87 17.46 5.00 -3.94
N TYR A 88 16.36 4.85 -4.67
CA TYR A 88 16.33 4.81 -6.12
C TYR A 88 15.58 6.01 -6.70
N LEU A 89 15.88 6.36 -7.95
CA LEU A 89 15.27 7.52 -8.60
C LEU A 89 15.07 7.28 -10.11
N TRP A 90 13.87 7.59 -10.61
CA TRP A 90 13.61 7.74 -12.03
C TRP A 90 14.17 9.08 -12.53
N THR A 91 15.15 9.05 -13.43
CA THR A 91 15.87 10.23 -13.93
C THR A 91 15.42 10.70 -15.32
N GLY A 92 14.63 9.92 -16.05
CA GLY A 92 14.16 10.26 -17.38
C GLY A 92 13.23 11.47 -17.40
N GLN A 93 13.32 12.32 -18.44
CA GLN A 93 12.40 13.43 -18.62
C GLN A 93 10.96 12.91 -18.70
N GLY A 94 10.07 13.46 -17.88
CA GLY A 94 8.68 13.01 -17.75
C GLY A 94 8.46 11.81 -16.82
N MET A 95 9.53 11.17 -16.33
CA MET A 95 9.41 10.02 -15.41
C MET A 95 9.26 10.43 -13.93
N ASN A 96 9.28 11.73 -13.62
CA ASN A 96 9.15 12.22 -12.24
C ASN A 96 7.84 11.79 -11.55
N VAL A 97 6.77 11.55 -12.31
CA VAL A 97 5.51 11.04 -11.76
C VAL A 97 5.68 9.67 -11.09
N TYR A 98 6.63 8.85 -11.56
CA TYR A 98 6.89 7.55 -10.96
C TYR A 98 7.62 7.67 -9.62
N ASN A 99 8.47 8.68 -9.42
CA ASN A 99 9.06 8.98 -8.11
C ASN A 99 7.96 9.32 -7.08
N TRP A 100 6.90 10.02 -7.50
CA TRP A 100 5.74 10.27 -6.64
C TRP A 100 4.95 9.00 -6.34
N GLY A 101 4.70 8.17 -7.36
CA GLY A 101 4.05 6.87 -7.19
C GLY A 101 4.83 5.94 -6.25
N GLU A 102 6.15 5.92 -6.35
CA GLU A 102 7.05 5.18 -5.46
C GLU A 102 6.95 5.66 -4.00
N GLY A 103 6.86 6.96 -3.78
CA GLY A 103 6.56 7.53 -2.47
C GLY A 103 5.21 7.06 -1.89
N LEU A 104 4.16 7.00 -2.70
CA LEU A 104 2.86 6.46 -2.26
C LEU A 104 2.92 4.96 -1.95
N VAL A 105 3.64 4.18 -2.77
CA VAL A 105 3.87 2.75 -2.53
C VAL A 105 4.63 2.55 -1.22
N CYS A 106 5.64 3.38 -0.93
CA CYS A 106 6.37 3.38 0.33
C CYS A 106 5.43 3.58 1.53
N LEU A 107 4.65 4.67 1.52
CA LEU A 107 3.71 4.99 2.58
C LEU A 107 2.66 3.89 2.79
N THR A 108 2.11 3.38 1.69
CA THR A 108 1.09 2.32 1.74
C THR A 108 1.67 1.02 2.29
N SER A 109 2.89 0.66 1.89
CA SER A 109 3.57 -0.55 2.35
C SER A 109 3.95 -0.47 3.83
N ILE A 110 4.41 0.70 4.29
CA ILE A 110 4.65 0.98 5.71
C ILE A 110 3.35 0.86 6.50
N ALA A 111 2.26 1.49 6.03
CA ALA A 111 0.96 1.40 6.70
C ALA A 111 0.49 -0.06 6.83
N LYS A 112 0.61 -0.85 5.75
CA LYS A 112 0.30 -2.29 5.77
C LYS A 112 1.19 -3.06 6.73
N ALA A 113 2.50 -2.80 6.75
CA ALA A 113 3.43 -3.46 7.66
C ALA A 113 3.08 -3.17 9.13
N LEU A 114 2.82 -1.90 9.47
CA LEU A 114 2.39 -1.50 10.81
C LEU A 114 1.07 -2.17 11.19
N GLU A 115 0.09 -2.17 10.28
CA GLU A 115 -1.19 -2.85 10.46
C GLU A 115 -0.99 -4.34 10.75
N TYR A 116 -0.19 -5.04 9.94
CA TYR A 116 0.09 -6.46 10.16
C TYR A 116 0.85 -6.70 11.45
N THR A 117 1.72 -5.80 11.90
CA THR A 117 2.46 -6.01 13.15
C THR A 117 1.59 -5.80 14.38
N PHE A 118 0.79 -4.73 14.42
CA PHE A 118 0.08 -4.35 15.65
C PHE A 118 -1.25 -5.08 15.89
N VAL A 119 -1.80 -5.76 14.88
CA VAL A 119 -3.00 -6.58 15.07
C VAL A 119 -2.61 -7.93 15.69
N LYS A 120 -2.75 -8.03 17.02
CA LYS A 120 -2.32 -9.16 17.86
C LYS A 120 -2.74 -10.52 17.30
N ASP A 121 -4.02 -10.68 16.97
CA ASP A 121 -4.59 -11.97 16.56
C ASP A 121 -4.44 -12.25 15.05
N GLY A 122 -3.83 -11.34 14.29
CA GLY A 122 -3.74 -11.46 12.85
C GLY A 122 -4.96 -10.88 12.12
N ARG A 123 -5.01 -11.08 10.81
CA ARG A 123 -6.11 -10.58 9.97
C ARG A 123 -7.04 -11.71 9.60
N PHE A 124 -8.33 -11.42 9.66
CA PHE A 124 -9.41 -12.40 9.49
C PHE A 124 -10.22 -12.08 8.25
N LYS A 125 -10.62 -13.12 7.53
CA LYS A 125 -11.73 -13.00 6.59
C LYS A 125 -13.02 -12.79 7.37
N VAL A 126 -14.03 -12.19 6.75
CA VAL A 126 -15.36 -12.08 7.38
C VAL A 126 -15.87 -13.47 7.77
N ASP A 127 -16.46 -13.58 8.97
CA ASP A 127 -16.88 -14.82 9.67
C ASP A 127 -15.80 -15.88 9.95
N GLU A 128 -14.53 -15.55 9.76
CA GLU A 128 -13.45 -16.46 10.12
C GLU A 128 -13.24 -16.48 11.64
N LYS A 129 -13.15 -17.69 12.22
CA LYS A 129 -12.88 -17.85 13.66
C LYS A 129 -11.39 -17.84 13.98
N ARG A 130 -10.54 -18.39 13.11
CA ARG A 130 -9.07 -18.39 13.26
C ARG A 130 -8.40 -18.09 11.92
N PRO A 131 -7.25 -17.39 11.90
CA PRO A 131 -6.59 -17.04 10.65
C PRO A 131 -6.21 -18.28 9.83
N GLY A 132 -6.77 -18.39 8.62
CA GLY A 132 -6.52 -19.49 7.67
C GLY A 132 -7.55 -20.62 7.70
N ASP A 133 -8.60 -20.54 8.54
CA ASP A 133 -9.65 -21.56 8.62
C ASP A 133 -10.51 -21.58 7.35
N ILE A 134 -10.69 -20.44 6.67
CA ILE A 134 -11.52 -20.35 5.46
C ILE A 134 -10.64 -20.46 4.21
N SER A 135 -10.84 -21.54 3.45
CA SER A 135 -10.15 -21.79 2.18
C SER A 135 -10.69 -20.96 1.01
N ILE A 136 -11.87 -20.36 1.16
CA ILE A 136 -12.55 -19.59 0.12
C ILE A 136 -11.96 -18.16 0.05
N PRO A 137 -11.83 -17.53 -1.14
CA PRO A 137 -11.44 -16.12 -1.25
C PRO A 137 -12.33 -15.18 -0.43
N ALA A 138 -11.76 -14.12 0.14
CA ALA A 138 -12.47 -13.10 0.90
C ALA A 138 -13.60 -12.45 0.07
N ILE A 139 -13.37 -12.23 -1.23
CA ILE A 139 -14.35 -11.61 -2.15
C ILE A 139 -15.61 -12.47 -2.37
N SER A 140 -15.52 -13.80 -2.15
CA SER A 140 -16.63 -14.72 -2.44
C SER A 140 -17.78 -14.64 -1.43
N LYS A 141 -17.54 -14.11 -0.23
CA LYS A 141 -18.51 -14.05 0.88
C LYS A 141 -19.40 -12.80 0.82
N LYS A 142 -19.95 -12.48 -0.35
CA LYS A 142 -21.02 -11.48 -0.39
C LYS A 142 -22.30 -12.14 0.12
N ASP A 143 -22.97 -11.49 1.07
CA ASP A 143 -24.32 -11.82 1.53
C ASP A 143 -25.29 -11.72 0.34
N TYR A 144 -25.33 -12.78 -0.45
CA TYR A 144 -26.29 -12.95 -1.52
C TYR A 144 -27.48 -13.68 -0.94
N ASP A 145 -28.62 -13.00 -0.85
CA ASP A 145 -29.89 -13.70 -0.66
C ASP A 145 -30.28 -14.33 -2.01
N PRO A 146 -30.28 -15.67 -2.14
CA PRO A 146 -30.71 -16.32 -3.38
C PRO A 146 -32.14 -16.02 -3.78
N LYS A 147 -32.95 -15.44 -2.87
CA LYS A 147 -34.33 -15.05 -3.13
C LYS A 147 -34.47 -13.65 -3.72
N ASP A 148 -33.42 -12.83 -3.72
CA ASP A 148 -33.42 -11.50 -4.32
C ASP A 148 -32.37 -11.39 -5.46
N PRO A 149 -32.71 -11.82 -6.68
CA PRO A 149 -31.81 -11.72 -7.83
C PRO A 149 -31.49 -10.26 -8.22
N THR A 150 -32.22 -9.28 -7.68
CA THR A 150 -31.94 -7.85 -7.92
C THR A 150 -30.82 -7.32 -7.02
N GLN A 151 -30.50 -8.02 -5.92
CA GLN A 151 -29.37 -7.73 -5.04
C GLN A 151 -28.03 -8.37 -5.46
N ALA A 152 -28.00 -9.09 -6.58
CA ALA A 152 -26.75 -9.59 -7.15
C ALA A 152 -25.88 -8.42 -7.63
N SER A 153 -25.15 -7.78 -6.71
CA SER A 153 -24.12 -6.81 -7.07
C SER A 153 -23.10 -7.50 -7.98
N ASN A 154 -22.80 -6.90 -9.13
CA ASN A 154 -21.74 -7.41 -10.01
C ASN A 154 -20.43 -7.62 -9.22
N GLY A 155 -19.73 -8.68 -9.58
CA GLY A 155 -18.65 -9.24 -8.78
C GLY A 155 -19.11 -10.37 -7.84
N HIS A 156 -20.41 -10.69 -7.80
CA HIS A 156 -20.85 -12.00 -7.33
C HIS A 156 -20.31 -13.05 -8.31
N VAL A 157 -19.20 -13.68 -7.93
CA VAL A 157 -18.82 -14.93 -8.57
C VAL A 157 -19.59 -16.02 -7.83
N PRO A 158 -20.49 -16.77 -8.50
CA PRO A 158 -21.26 -17.81 -7.84
C PRO A 158 -20.30 -18.73 -7.07
N ILE A 159 -20.65 -19.04 -5.82
CA ILE A 159 -19.83 -19.85 -4.89
C ILE A 159 -19.53 -21.24 -5.48
N THR A 160 -20.29 -21.66 -6.49
CA THR A 160 -20.10 -22.89 -7.25
C THR A 160 -18.80 -22.86 -8.07
N GLY A 161 -17.73 -23.44 -7.53
CA GLY A 161 -16.56 -23.83 -8.33
C GLY A 161 -15.47 -22.77 -8.51
N LEU A 162 -15.36 -21.80 -7.60
CA LEU A 162 -14.27 -20.83 -7.57
C LEU A 162 -12.93 -21.49 -7.20
N ASN A 163 -12.34 -22.19 -8.16
CA ASN A 163 -10.90 -22.39 -8.16
C ASN A 163 -10.26 -21.01 -8.19
N ARG A 164 -9.46 -20.69 -7.17
CA ARG A 164 -8.69 -19.45 -7.17
C ARG A 164 -7.86 -19.43 -8.46
N PRO A 165 -7.73 -18.29 -9.17
CA PRO A 165 -7.01 -18.25 -10.43
C PRO A 165 -5.55 -18.74 -10.31
N GLY A 166 -4.98 -18.72 -9.10
CA GLY A 166 -3.67 -19.26 -8.79
C GLY A 166 -3.62 -20.64 -8.14
N SER A 167 -4.74 -21.35 -7.96
CA SER A 167 -4.77 -22.63 -7.22
C SER A 167 -3.93 -23.74 -7.84
N SER A 168 -3.61 -23.66 -9.13
CA SER A 168 -2.76 -24.63 -9.82
C SER A 168 -1.27 -24.46 -9.57
N PHE A 169 -0.79 -23.24 -9.26
CA PHE A 169 0.66 -22.96 -9.17
C PHE A 169 1.09 -22.26 -7.87
N LEU A 170 0.18 -21.64 -7.13
CA LEU A 170 0.48 -21.01 -5.85
C LEU A 170 -0.08 -21.84 -4.71
N LEU A 171 0.72 -22.01 -3.65
CA LEU A 171 0.22 -22.54 -2.39
C LEU A 171 -0.95 -21.67 -1.89
N LEU A 172 -2.06 -22.29 -1.48
CA LEU A 172 -3.25 -21.62 -0.95
C LEU A 172 -2.91 -20.54 0.08
N ARG A 173 -1.93 -20.87 0.93
CA ARG A 173 -1.40 -20.02 1.98
C ARG A 173 -0.76 -18.72 1.47
N LEU A 174 -0.04 -18.78 0.35
CA LEU A 174 0.58 -17.61 -0.27
C LEU A 174 -0.48 -16.75 -0.98
N GLN A 175 -1.49 -17.39 -1.57
CA GLN A 175 -2.61 -16.68 -2.18
C GLN A 175 -3.39 -15.85 -1.15
N ASP A 176 -3.64 -16.41 0.04
CA ASP A 176 -4.24 -15.67 1.16
C ASP A 176 -3.42 -14.43 1.54
N SER A 177 -2.09 -14.55 1.56
CA SER A 177 -1.20 -13.43 1.86
C SER A 177 -1.25 -12.35 0.78
N LEU A 178 -1.23 -12.75 -0.50
CA LEU A 178 -1.33 -11.83 -1.63
C LEU A 178 -2.71 -11.15 -1.63
N GLU A 179 -3.78 -11.89 -1.39
CA GLU A 179 -5.13 -11.36 -1.24
C GLU A 179 -5.18 -10.29 -0.14
N LEU A 180 -4.52 -10.50 1.00
CA LEU A 180 -4.45 -9.53 2.08
C LEU A 180 -3.61 -8.29 1.73
N VAL A 181 -2.45 -8.48 1.08
CA VAL A 181 -1.59 -7.37 0.62
C VAL A 181 -2.33 -6.45 -0.34
N PHE A 182 -3.08 -7.01 -1.28
CA PHE A 182 -3.83 -6.24 -2.27
C PHE A 182 -5.23 -5.81 -1.80
N ALA A 183 -5.66 -6.19 -0.59
CA ALA A 183 -6.90 -5.73 0.01
C ALA A 183 -6.76 -4.31 0.58
N PHE A 184 -6.63 -3.30 -0.29
CA PHE A 184 -6.56 -1.89 0.13
C PHE A 184 -7.86 -1.39 0.76
N ARG A 185 -9.02 -1.85 0.25
CA ARG A 185 -10.34 -1.48 0.76
C ARG A 185 -10.86 -2.41 1.88
N GLY A 186 -10.15 -3.51 2.16
CA GLY A 186 -10.60 -4.49 3.15
C GLY A 186 -11.87 -5.26 2.82
N ILE A 187 -12.32 -5.26 1.56
CA ILE A 187 -13.53 -5.98 1.16
C ILE A 187 -13.34 -7.48 1.44
N GLY A 188 -14.24 -8.07 2.23
CA GLY A 188 -14.18 -9.46 2.66
C GLY A 188 -13.23 -9.73 3.84
N TRP A 189 -12.60 -8.69 4.39
CA TRP A 189 -11.73 -8.76 5.56
C TRP A 189 -12.35 -8.05 6.77
N ASP A 190 -11.91 -8.43 7.96
CA ASP A 190 -12.34 -7.86 9.25
C ASP A 190 -12.28 -6.33 9.29
N PHE A 191 -11.19 -5.73 8.80
CA PHE A 191 -11.01 -4.27 8.79
C PHE A 191 -11.88 -3.53 7.77
N GLY A 192 -12.53 -4.23 6.84
CA GLY A 192 -13.44 -3.65 5.86
C GLY A 192 -14.90 -4.04 6.05
N ARG A 193 -15.29 -4.64 7.19
CA ARG A 193 -16.66 -5.14 7.45
C ARG A 193 -17.77 -4.10 7.23
N HIS A 194 -17.47 -2.83 7.47
CA HIS A 194 -18.43 -1.73 7.36
C HIS A 194 -18.13 -0.78 6.19
N VAL A 195 -17.23 -1.17 5.29
CA VAL A 195 -16.95 -0.37 4.10
C VAL A 195 -18.15 -0.46 3.18
N TYR A 196 -18.76 0.70 2.92
CA TYR A 196 -19.83 0.80 1.94
C TYR A 196 -19.33 0.35 0.56
N ILE A 197 -20.03 -0.62 -0.02
CA ILE A 197 -19.78 -1.08 -1.38
C ILE A 197 -20.86 -0.43 -2.26
N PRO A 198 -20.47 0.48 -3.17
CA PRO A 198 -21.45 1.08 -4.08
C PRO A 198 -22.18 0.01 -4.89
N PRO A 199 -23.50 0.12 -5.09
CA PRO A 199 -24.24 -0.79 -5.93
C PRO A 199 -23.71 -0.68 -7.37
N GLU A 200 -23.54 -1.82 -8.05
CA GLU A 200 -23.18 -1.79 -9.45
C GLU A 200 -24.37 -1.32 -10.28
N ARG A 201 -24.13 -0.34 -11.15
CA ARG A 201 -25.15 0.18 -12.08
C ARG A 201 -24.96 -0.34 -13.50
N LYS A 202 -23.83 -0.98 -13.81
CA LYS A 202 -23.55 -1.54 -15.12
C LYS A 202 -24.41 -2.78 -15.40
N PRO A 203 -24.85 -2.97 -16.66
CA PRO A 203 -25.57 -4.17 -17.08
C PRO A 203 -24.79 -5.47 -16.80
N LEU A 204 -25.49 -6.56 -16.45
CA LEU A 204 -24.90 -7.89 -16.24
C LEU A 204 -24.49 -8.58 -17.57
N ALA A 205 -25.20 -8.27 -18.66
CA ALA A 205 -24.96 -8.88 -19.96
C ALA A 205 -23.62 -8.42 -20.55
N ARG A 206 -22.81 -9.36 -21.05
CA ARG A 206 -21.43 -9.12 -21.53
C ARG A 206 -21.32 -7.94 -22.49
N ARG A 207 -22.15 -7.88 -23.54
CA ARG A 207 -22.06 -6.83 -24.57
C ARG A 207 -22.44 -5.45 -24.01
N PRO A 208 -23.62 -5.27 -23.38
CA PRO A 208 -23.96 -4.02 -22.69
C PRO A 208 -22.95 -3.60 -21.62
N PHE A 209 -22.38 -4.55 -20.87
CA PHE A 209 -21.33 -4.30 -19.88
C PHE A 209 -20.06 -3.70 -20.51
N LEU A 210 -19.59 -4.29 -21.62
CA LEU A 210 -18.40 -3.80 -22.33
C LEU A 210 -18.63 -2.40 -22.88
N ILE A 211 -19.81 -2.14 -23.47
CA ILE A 211 -20.17 -0.81 -23.97
C ILE A 211 -20.22 0.20 -22.83
N ALA A 212 -20.92 -0.11 -21.74
CA ALA A 212 -21.01 0.78 -20.57
C ALA A 212 -19.63 1.04 -19.95
N THR A 213 -18.76 0.03 -19.88
CA THR A 213 -17.40 0.17 -19.36
C THR A 213 -16.52 1.00 -20.29
N PHE A 214 -16.60 0.80 -21.60
CA PHE A 214 -15.87 1.60 -22.58
C PHE A 214 -16.30 3.07 -22.52
N ASN A 215 -17.61 3.34 -22.47
CA ASN A 215 -18.13 4.70 -22.35
C ASN A 215 -17.70 5.37 -21.03
N SER A 216 -17.78 4.65 -19.92
CA SER A 216 -17.31 5.14 -18.61
C SER A 216 -15.81 5.43 -18.61
N PHE A 217 -15.01 4.57 -19.23
CA PHE A 217 -13.58 4.75 -19.39
C PHE A 217 -13.27 5.97 -20.25
N ALA A 218 -13.87 6.08 -21.45
CA ALA A 218 -13.66 7.21 -22.35
C ALA A 218 -14.05 8.53 -21.69
N CYS A 219 -15.21 8.58 -21.02
CA CYS A 219 -15.64 9.77 -20.29
C CYS A 219 -14.69 10.14 -19.15
N SER A 220 -14.25 9.16 -18.35
CA SER A 220 -13.32 9.41 -17.25
C SER A 220 -11.94 9.85 -17.75
N PHE A 221 -11.46 9.26 -18.84
CA PHE A 221 -10.20 9.61 -19.47
C PHE A 221 -10.24 11.04 -20.03
N LEU A 222 -11.28 11.39 -20.78
CA LEU A 222 -11.46 12.75 -21.30
C LEU A 222 -11.63 13.78 -20.17
N ALA A 223 -12.34 13.43 -19.10
CA ALA A 223 -12.46 14.30 -17.93
C ALA A 223 -11.12 14.53 -17.24
N LEU A 224 -10.31 13.46 -17.08
CA LEU A 224 -8.97 13.57 -16.50
C LEU A 224 -8.02 14.39 -17.38
N ASP A 225 -8.01 14.15 -18.69
CA ASP A 225 -7.19 14.91 -19.65
C ASP A 225 -7.59 16.39 -19.69
N PHE A 226 -8.89 16.67 -19.66
CA PHE A 226 -9.40 18.04 -19.57
C PHE A 226 -8.98 18.71 -18.26
N LEU A 227 -9.12 18.04 -17.11
CA LEU A 227 -8.67 18.56 -15.80
C LEU A 227 -7.17 18.78 -15.77
N GLU A 228 -6.38 17.84 -16.27
CA GLU A 228 -4.92 17.97 -16.37
C GLU A 228 -4.53 19.15 -17.25
N SER A 229 -5.21 19.33 -18.39
CA SER A 229 -5.02 20.47 -19.29
C SER A 229 -5.36 21.79 -18.61
N CYS A 230 -6.46 21.85 -17.84
CA CYS A 230 -6.81 23.02 -17.05
C CYS A 230 -5.74 23.34 -15.98
N LEU A 231 -5.20 22.32 -15.31
CA LEU A 231 -4.12 22.50 -14.34
C LEU A 231 -2.84 23.01 -14.99
N LYS A 232 -2.51 22.57 -16.21
CA LYS A 232 -1.35 23.06 -16.97
C LYS A 232 -1.47 24.52 -17.38
N LEU A 233 -2.69 25.07 -17.47
CA LEU A 233 -2.90 26.50 -17.73
C LEU A 233 -2.60 27.39 -16.51
N VAL A 234 -2.50 26.82 -15.30
CA VAL A 234 -2.14 27.58 -14.10
C VAL A 234 -0.67 28.01 -14.23
N PRO A 235 -0.38 29.33 -14.19
CA PRO A 235 0.99 29.83 -14.35
C PRO A 235 1.96 29.14 -13.40
N ARG A 236 3.11 28.71 -13.93
CA ARG A 236 4.20 28.04 -13.20
C ARG A 236 3.92 26.61 -12.70
N VAL A 237 2.71 26.05 -12.83
CA VAL A 237 2.39 24.67 -12.37
C VAL A 237 3.14 23.57 -13.15
N GLY A 238 3.68 23.88 -14.33
CA GLY A 238 4.58 23.00 -15.09
C GLY A 238 6.04 23.46 -15.17
N SER A 239 6.42 24.52 -14.45
CA SER A 239 7.80 25.03 -14.48
C SER A 239 8.73 24.08 -13.71
N PRO A 240 9.97 23.83 -14.17
CA PRO A 240 10.96 23.06 -13.40
C PRO A 240 11.32 23.73 -12.06
N HIS A 241 11.04 25.02 -11.90
CA HIS A 241 11.23 25.75 -10.64
C HIS A 241 10.07 25.56 -9.65
N GLY A 242 9.00 24.87 -10.06
CA GLY A 242 7.76 24.74 -9.32
C GLY A 242 6.90 26.01 -9.35
N GLY A 243 5.61 25.83 -9.08
CA GLY A 243 4.67 26.91 -8.77
C GLY A 243 4.48 26.99 -7.26
N THR A 244 4.33 28.21 -6.73
CA THR A 244 3.86 28.41 -5.35
C THR A 244 2.38 28.75 -5.38
N ILE A 245 1.62 28.28 -4.39
CA ILE A 245 0.22 28.70 -4.19
C ILE A 245 0.13 30.21 -3.86
N PHE A 246 1.24 30.81 -3.42
CA PHE A 246 1.34 32.23 -3.14
C PHE A 246 1.74 32.99 -4.41
N LEU A 247 0.75 33.61 -5.06
CA LEU A 247 1.02 34.48 -6.21
C LEU A 247 1.68 35.77 -5.71
N GLN A 248 2.94 36.00 -6.12
CA GLN A 248 3.71 37.20 -5.76
C GLN A 248 3.02 38.51 -6.16
N SER A 249 2.08 38.46 -7.10
CA SER A 249 1.28 39.60 -7.57
C SER A 249 0.03 39.88 -6.72
N LEU A 250 -0.31 39.03 -5.76
CA LEU A 250 -1.44 39.25 -4.85
C LEU A 250 -0.94 39.73 -3.47
N PRO A 251 -1.66 40.64 -2.80
CA PRO A 251 -1.31 41.05 -1.44
C PRO A 251 -1.42 39.87 -0.46
N PRO A 252 -0.55 39.79 0.57
CA PRO A 252 -0.65 38.77 1.60
C PRO A 252 -1.96 38.95 2.37
N VAL A 253 -2.72 37.85 2.53
CA VAL A 253 -3.96 37.78 3.31
C VAL A 253 -3.64 37.42 4.75
#